data_AF-A0A1L3MLA7-F1
#
_entry.id   AF-A0A1L3MLA7-F1
#
_cell.length_a   1.000
_cell.length_b   1.000
_cell.length_c   1.000
_cell.angle_alpha   90.00
_cell.angle_beta   90.00
_cell.angle_gamma   90.00
#
_symmetry.space_group_name_H-M   'P 1'
#
loop_
_entity.id
_entity.type
_entity.pdbx_description
1 polymer ?
#
loop_
_entity_poly.entity_id
_entity_poly.type
_entity_poly.pdbx_seq_one_letter_code
_entity_poly.pdbx_strand_id
1 'polypeptide(L)'
;MSDPHGLLATPVETVARDLEHATDIDRVVQIVSEAQALEVVVGLPRSLDGSEGPAADKARSWARSLGQALSEAPIGNTPIRLVDERLTTVDAHRGLRESGVAGRRHRDVVDQAAAVLILQTALDTERATGRPPGERVGRPRRRTPRKGKKA
;
A
#
# COMPACT_ATOMS: atom_id res chain seq x y z
N MET A 1 -4.82 -9.27 -0.76
CA MET A 1 -5.14 -9.82 0.58
C MET A 1 -4.01 -10.74 0.99
N SER A 2 -3.67 -10.85 2.27
CA SER A 2 -2.77 -11.91 2.73
C SER A 2 -3.57 -13.14 3.15
N ASP A 3 -2.97 -14.32 3.10
CA ASP A 3 -3.53 -15.46 3.82
C ASP A 3 -3.52 -15.21 5.35
N PRO A 4 -4.28 -16.01 6.14
CA PRO A 4 -4.34 -15.87 7.59
C PRO A 4 -3.00 -16.08 8.32
N HIS A 5 -2.02 -16.70 7.67
CA HIS A 5 -0.69 -16.93 8.22
C HIS A 5 0.29 -15.79 7.89
N GLY A 6 -0.12 -14.81 7.08
CA GLY A 6 0.76 -13.74 6.60
C GLY A 6 1.89 -14.26 5.71
N LEU A 7 1.67 -15.38 4.99
CA LEU A 7 2.70 -15.99 4.14
C LEU A 7 2.62 -15.46 2.71
N LEU A 8 1.45 -15.53 2.10
CA LEU A 8 1.23 -15.20 0.70
C LEU A 8 0.21 -14.07 0.53
N ALA A 9 0.52 -13.16 -0.38
CA ALA A 9 -0.41 -12.16 -0.89
C ALA A 9 -1.11 -12.67 -2.16
N THR A 10 -2.42 -12.46 -2.26
CA THR A 10 -3.25 -12.81 -3.41
C THR A 10 -4.05 -11.60 -3.92
N PRO A 11 -4.34 -11.52 -5.23
CA PRO A 11 -5.18 -10.47 -5.77
C PRO A 11 -6.62 -10.61 -5.27
N VAL A 12 -7.34 -9.49 -5.19
CA VAL A 12 -8.76 -9.44 -4.78
C VAL A 12 -9.58 -8.78 -5.88
N GLU A 13 -9.35 -7.49 -6.09
CA GLU A 13 -10.13 -6.65 -6.99
C GLU A 13 -9.30 -5.41 -7.36
N THR A 14 -9.53 -4.86 -8.56
CA THR A 14 -9.08 -3.51 -8.92
C THR A 14 -10.24 -2.55 -8.70
N VAL A 15 -10.12 -1.69 -7.69
CA VAL A 15 -11.13 -0.66 -7.41
C VAL A 15 -10.81 0.59 -8.21
N ALA A 16 -11.71 1.00 -9.10
CA ALA A 16 -11.54 2.21 -9.91
C ALA A 16 -11.60 3.46 -9.03
N ARG A 17 -10.68 4.42 -9.27
CA ARG A 17 -10.65 5.71 -8.57
C ARG A 17 -11.89 6.54 -8.85
N ASP A 18 -12.53 7.07 -7.81
CA ASP A 18 -13.63 8.04 -7.92
C ASP A 18 -13.31 9.28 -7.07
N LEU A 19 -12.89 10.35 -7.74
CA LEU A 19 -12.49 11.59 -7.06
C LEU A 19 -13.69 12.47 -6.68
N GLU A 20 -14.88 12.19 -7.20
CA GLU A 20 -16.07 13.02 -7.00
C GLU A 20 -16.89 12.52 -5.81
N HIS A 21 -17.13 11.21 -5.75
CA HIS A 21 -17.99 10.62 -4.72
C HIS A 21 -17.24 9.71 -3.75
N ALA A 22 -15.93 9.51 -3.93
CA ALA A 22 -15.10 8.66 -3.07
C ALA A 22 -15.59 7.21 -2.94
N THR A 23 -16.34 6.70 -3.92
CA THR A 23 -16.84 5.31 -3.92
C THR A 23 -15.73 4.26 -3.86
N ASP A 24 -14.51 4.62 -4.28
CA ASP A 24 -13.33 3.78 -4.11
C ASP A 24 -12.98 3.55 -2.63
N ILE A 25 -13.11 4.57 -1.79
CA ILE A 25 -12.84 4.48 -0.35
C ILE A 25 -13.89 3.57 0.29
N ASP A 26 -15.17 3.79 -0.01
CA ASP A 26 -16.27 2.98 0.51
C ASP A 26 -16.09 1.50 0.17
N ARG A 27 -15.69 1.21 -1.08
CA ARG A 27 -15.44 -0.16 -1.52
C ARG A 27 -14.25 -0.78 -0.77
N VAL A 28 -13.17 -0.04 -0.56
CA VAL A 28 -12.03 -0.54 0.22
C VAL A 28 -12.43 -0.76 1.68
N VAL A 29 -13.18 0.13 2.31
CA VAL A 29 -13.70 -0.04 3.67
C VAL A 29 -14.53 -1.32 3.78
N GLN A 30 -15.39 -1.59 2.80
CA GLN A 30 -16.17 -2.83 2.74
C GLN A 30 -15.28 -4.06 2.67
N ILE A 31 -14.29 -4.09 1.77
CA ILE A 31 -13.35 -5.22 1.62
C ILE A 31 -12.58 -5.46 2.92
N VAL A 32 -12.07 -4.39 3.55
CA VAL A 32 -11.32 -4.47 4.83
C VAL A 32 -12.24 -5.02 5.93
N SER A 33 -13.51 -4.60 5.95
CA SER A 33 -14.51 -5.05 6.94
C SER A 33 -14.88 -6.51 6.77
N GLU A 34 -15.19 -6.93 5.54
CA GLU A 34 -15.53 -8.32 5.20
C GLU A 34 -14.40 -9.28 5.52
N ALA A 35 -13.16 -8.87 5.23
CA ALA A 35 -11.98 -9.67 5.50
C ALA A 35 -11.48 -9.58 6.95
N GLN A 36 -12.06 -8.69 7.77
CA GLN A 36 -11.57 -8.37 9.11
C GLN A 36 -10.06 -8.06 9.12
N ALA A 37 -9.60 -7.29 8.14
CA ALA A 37 -8.17 -7.10 7.91
C ALA A 37 -7.51 -6.34 9.09
N LEU A 38 -6.36 -6.86 9.53
CA LEU A 38 -5.63 -6.35 10.69
C LEU A 38 -4.86 -5.06 10.43
N GLU A 39 -4.45 -4.83 9.18
CA GLU A 39 -3.70 -3.67 8.75
C GLU A 39 -3.86 -3.49 7.23
N VAL A 40 -3.84 -2.25 6.76
CA VAL A 40 -3.83 -1.92 5.34
C VAL A 40 -2.46 -1.41 4.93
N VAL A 41 -1.91 -1.99 3.86
CA VAL A 41 -0.69 -1.52 3.22
C VAL A 41 -1.05 -0.71 1.97
N VAL A 42 -0.50 0.49 1.87
CA VAL A 42 -0.63 1.38 0.71
C VAL A 42 0.77 1.62 0.15
N GLY A 43 0.93 1.42 -1.15
CA GLY A 43 2.17 1.74 -1.83
C GLY A 43 2.48 3.24 -1.81
N LEU A 44 3.74 3.57 -1.57
CA LEU A 44 4.28 4.92 -1.59
C LEU A 44 5.31 5.04 -2.71
N PRO A 45 4.93 5.62 -3.88
CA PRO A 45 5.83 5.75 -5.01
C PRO A 45 6.91 6.80 -4.70
N ARG A 46 8.16 6.37 -4.71
CA ARG A 46 9.33 7.24 -4.53
C ARG A 46 10.30 7.10 -5.68
N SER A 47 10.98 8.19 -5.99
CA SER A 47 12.12 8.20 -6.92
C SER A 47 13.30 7.40 -6.36
N LEU A 48 14.21 6.93 -7.22
CA LEU A 48 15.38 6.14 -6.80
C LEU A 48 16.24 6.84 -5.75
N ASP A 49 16.33 8.17 -5.79
CA ASP A 49 17.02 9.00 -4.79
C ASP A 49 16.27 9.15 -3.45
N GLY A 50 15.05 8.62 -3.36
CA GLY A 50 14.17 8.66 -2.20
C GLY A 50 13.25 9.87 -2.15
N SER A 51 13.27 10.73 -3.17
CA SER A 51 12.37 11.89 -3.25
C SER A 51 10.92 11.47 -3.51
N GLU A 52 10.00 12.29 -3.01
CA GLU A 52 8.56 12.15 -3.19
C GLU A 52 8.06 13.21 -4.18
N GLY A 53 7.17 12.81 -5.08
CA GLY A 53 6.55 13.70 -6.06
C GLY A 53 5.01 13.65 -6.00
N PRO A 54 4.30 14.19 -7.01
CA PRO A 54 2.85 14.30 -7.00
C PRO A 54 2.10 12.97 -6.80
N ALA A 55 2.68 11.84 -7.24
CA ALA A 55 2.11 10.52 -7.02
C ALA A 55 2.16 10.10 -5.53
N ALA A 56 3.26 10.42 -4.84
CA ALA A 56 3.39 10.17 -3.40
C ALA A 56 2.38 11.01 -2.61
N ASP A 57 2.21 12.28 -2.97
CA ASP A 57 1.23 13.16 -2.33
C ASP A 57 -0.20 12.64 -2.49
N LYS A 58 -0.55 12.13 -3.67
CA LYS A 58 -1.84 11.48 -3.93
C LYS A 58 -2.03 10.23 -3.08
N ALA A 59 -1.04 9.34 -3.04
CA ALA A 59 -1.09 8.13 -2.22
C ALA A 59 -1.26 8.47 -0.72
N ARG A 60 -0.52 9.46 -0.22
CA ARG A 60 -0.63 9.98 1.15
C ARG A 60 -1.99 10.58 1.45
N SER A 61 -2.53 11.38 0.53
CA SER A 61 -3.84 12.00 0.70
C SER A 61 -4.93 10.94 0.75
N TRP A 62 -4.88 10.00 -0.19
CA TRP A 62 -5.85 8.92 -0.22
C TRP A 62 -5.78 8.03 1.02
N ALA A 63 -4.58 7.65 1.47
CA ALA A 63 -4.41 6.84 2.68
C ALA A 63 -4.92 7.57 3.93
N ARG A 64 -4.85 8.90 3.99
CA ARG A 64 -5.46 9.68 5.08
C ARG A 64 -6.98 9.63 5.03
N SER A 65 -7.59 9.83 3.86
CA SER A 65 -9.04 9.74 3.68
C SER A 65 -9.56 8.33 4.00
N LEU A 66 -8.87 7.28 3.56
CA LEU A 66 -9.20 5.91 3.94
C LEU A 66 -9.10 5.68 5.45
N GLY A 67 -8.07 6.24 6.11
CA GLY A 67 -7.91 6.13 7.56
C GLY A 67 -9.05 6.79 8.34
N GLN A 68 -9.56 7.92 7.85
CA GLN A 68 -10.74 8.57 8.41
C GLN A 68 -11.97 7.67 8.24
N ALA A 69 -12.24 7.18 7.04
CA ALA A 69 -13.39 6.31 6.78
C ALA A 69 -13.36 5.00 7.58
N LEU A 70 -12.19 4.36 7.72
CA LEU A 70 -12.02 3.17 8.54
C LEU A 70 -12.26 3.45 10.03
N SER A 71 -11.90 4.64 10.54
CA SER A 71 -12.15 4.98 11.95
C SER A 71 -13.64 5.09 12.30
N GLU A 72 -14.49 5.33 11.31
CA GLU A 72 -15.94 5.41 11.43
C GLU A 72 -16.62 4.04 11.17
N ALA A 73 -15.88 3.06 10.66
CA ALA A 73 -16.40 1.74 10.30
C ALA A 73 -16.54 0.81 11.52
N PRO A 74 -17.44 -0.21 11.48
CA PRO A 74 -17.70 -1.12 12.60
C PRO A 74 -16.48 -1.92 13.08
N ILE A 75 -15.52 -2.16 12.18
CA ILE A 75 -14.27 -2.88 12.48
C ILE A 75 -13.23 -2.03 13.25
N GLY A 76 -13.53 -0.75 13.49
CA GLY A 76 -12.69 0.16 14.26
C GLY A 76 -11.45 0.65 13.51
N ASN A 77 -10.47 1.15 14.26
CA ASN A 77 -9.31 1.87 13.73
C ASN A 77 -8.24 0.92 13.15
N THR A 78 -8.53 0.28 12.01
CA THR A 78 -7.55 -0.53 11.28
C THR A 78 -6.39 0.35 10.81
N PRO A 79 -5.14 0.07 11.25
CA PRO A 79 -4.00 0.89 10.90
C PRO A 79 -3.69 0.84 9.41
N ILE A 80 -3.19 1.96 8.89
CA ILE A 80 -2.70 2.06 7.51
C ILE A 80 -1.20 2.34 7.53
N ARG A 81 -0.45 1.66 6.66
CA ARG A 81 0.98 1.86 6.44
C ARG A 81 1.30 2.21 5.01
N LEU A 82 2.11 3.25 4.84
CA LEU A 82 2.70 3.63 3.57
C LEU A 82 4.04 2.92 3.39
N VAL A 83 4.12 2.00 2.43
CA VAL A 83 5.31 1.17 2.16
C VAL A 83 5.99 1.66 0.90
N ASP A 84 7.31 1.89 0.99
CA ASP A 84 8.13 2.37 -0.13
C ASP A 84 8.14 1.35 -1.27
N GLU A 85 7.60 1.74 -2.43
CA GLU A 85 7.44 0.83 -3.58
C GLU A 85 8.77 0.48 -4.26
N ARG A 86 9.86 1.20 -3.96
CA ARG A 86 11.19 0.91 -4.55
C ARG A 86 11.78 -0.42 -4.07
N LEU A 87 11.28 -0.94 -2.95
CA LEU A 87 11.71 -2.23 -2.42
C LEU A 87 11.13 -3.41 -3.21
N THR A 88 10.22 -3.15 -4.15
CA THR A 88 9.77 -4.15 -5.11
C THR A 88 10.84 -4.33 -6.19
N THR A 89 11.13 -5.57 -6.59
CA THR A 89 12.11 -5.81 -7.65
C THR A 89 11.60 -5.22 -8.96
N VAL A 90 12.42 -4.38 -9.61
CA VAL A 90 12.10 -3.74 -10.90
C VAL A 90 11.66 -4.79 -11.94
N ASP A 91 12.26 -5.97 -11.93
CA ASP A 91 11.91 -7.08 -12.82
C ASP A 91 10.48 -7.60 -12.60
N ALA A 92 10.01 -7.60 -11.34
CA ALA A 92 8.65 -8.02 -11.02
C ALA A 92 7.60 -6.99 -11.48
N HIS A 93 7.92 -5.68 -11.49
CA HIS A 93 7.06 -4.66 -12.13
C HIS A 93 7.16 -4.66 -13.66
N ARG A 94 8.32 -5.00 -14.22
CA ARG A 94 8.55 -4.98 -15.67
C ARG A 94 7.83 -6.13 -16.39
N GLY A 95 7.85 -7.34 -15.82
CA GLY A 95 7.18 -8.50 -16.39
C GLY A 95 5.65 -8.37 -16.52
N LEU A 96 5.03 -7.56 -15.67
CA LEU A 96 3.58 -7.31 -15.71
C LEU A 96 3.14 -6.48 -16.93
N ARG A 97 4.02 -5.61 -17.44
CA ARG A 97 3.70 -4.67 -18.53
C ARG A 97 3.81 -5.32 -19.92
N GLU A 98 4.41 -6.51 -20.00
CA GLU A 98 4.79 -7.16 -21.27
C GLU A 98 3.79 -8.26 -21.70
N SER A 99 2.65 -8.42 -21.01
CA SER A 99 1.62 -9.34 -21.46
C SER A 99 0.86 -8.75 -22.64
N GLY A 100 0.81 -9.45 -23.78
CA GLY A 100 0.17 -9.01 -25.04
C GLY A 100 -1.36 -8.82 -24.98
N VAL A 101 -1.92 -8.49 -23.81
CA VAL A 101 -3.33 -8.20 -23.58
C VAL A 101 -3.53 -6.69 -23.79
N ALA A 102 -4.40 -6.32 -24.73
CA ALA A 102 -4.70 -4.91 -24.99
C ALA A 102 -5.82 -4.37 -24.06
N GLY A 103 -5.73 -3.09 -23.68
CA GLY A 103 -6.87 -2.32 -23.16
C GLY A 103 -7.00 -2.23 -21.63
N ARG A 104 -8.23 -2.02 -21.13
CA ARG A 104 -8.52 -1.82 -19.68
C ARG A 104 -8.21 -3.06 -18.84
N ARG A 105 -8.56 -4.25 -19.33
CA ARG A 105 -8.30 -5.52 -18.62
C ARG A 105 -6.82 -5.73 -18.31
N HIS A 106 -5.93 -5.28 -19.20
CA HIS A 106 -4.49 -5.33 -18.95
C HIS A 106 -4.08 -4.45 -17.79
N ARG A 107 -4.62 -3.23 -17.70
CA ARG A 107 -4.35 -2.31 -16.59
C ARG A 107 -4.84 -2.90 -15.27
N ASP A 108 -6.04 -3.46 -15.25
CA ASP A 108 -6.60 -4.06 -14.03
C ASP A 108 -5.72 -5.20 -13.50
N VAL A 109 -5.21 -6.06 -14.39
CA VAL A 109 -4.29 -7.16 -14.05
C VAL A 109 -2.94 -6.62 -13.55
N VAL A 110 -2.38 -5.61 -14.23
CA VAL A 110 -1.10 -4.98 -13.82
C VAL A 110 -1.23 -4.34 -12.45
N ASP A 111 -2.33 -3.63 -12.19
CA ASP A 111 -2.58 -2.95 -10.92
C ASP A 111 -2.74 -3.96 -9.77
N GLN A 112 -3.45 -5.06 -9.99
CA GLN A 112 -3.55 -6.14 -8.99
C GLN A 112 -2.21 -6.77 -8.68
N ALA A 113 -1.42 -7.07 -9.71
CA ALA A 113 -0.13 -7.71 -9.51
C ALA A 113 0.87 -6.77 -8.83
N ALA A 114 0.84 -5.46 -9.12
CA ALA A 114 1.58 -4.46 -8.37
C ALA A 114 1.16 -4.43 -6.89
N ALA A 115 -0.14 -4.45 -6.60
CA ALA A 115 -0.65 -4.47 -5.22
C ALA A 115 -0.22 -5.74 -4.46
N VAL A 116 -0.24 -6.91 -5.12
CA VAL A 116 0.25 -8.17 -4.57
C VAL A 116 1.74 -8.09 -4.25
N LEU A 117 2.56 -7.57 -5.16
CA LEU A 117 4.00 -7.41 -4.95
C LEU A 117 4.33 -6.51 -3.76
N ILE A 118 3.63 -5.38 -3.64
CA ILE A 118 3.81 -4.44 -2.53
C ILE A 118 3.48 -5.13 -1.20
N LEU A 119 2.35 -5.83 -1.13
CA LEU A 119 1.93 -6.54 0.08
C LEU A 119 2.89 -7.69 0.41
N GLN A 120 3.30 -8.48 -0.57
CA GLN A 120 4.24 -9.60 -0.37
C GLN A 120 5.58 -9.09 0.16
N THR A 121 6.12 -8.02 -0.45
CA THR A 121 7.35 -7.37 0.01
C THR A 121 7.23 -6.90 1.46
N ALA A 122 6.06 -6.38 1.83
CA ALA A 122 5.81 -5.93 3.20
C ALA A 122 5.81 -7.10 4.20
N LEU A 123 5.11 -8.19 3.88
CA LEU A 123 5.06 -9.42 4.70
C LEU A 123 6.45 -10.03 4.87
N ASP A 124 7.21 -10.15 3.78
CA ASP A 124 8.55 -10.73 3.79
C ASP A 124 9.53 -9.87 4.60
N THR A 125 9.43 -8.55 4.50
CA THR A 125 10.22 -7.61 5.30
C THR A 125 9.90 -7.74 6.79
N GLU A 126 8.62 -7.85 7.14
CA GLU A 126 8.21 -8.03 8.53
C GLU A 126 8.72 -9.37 9.09
N ARG A 127 8.62 -10.45 8.31
CA ARG A 127 9.13 -11.77 8.70
C ARG A 127 10.64 -11.77 8.91
N ALA A 128 11.38 -11.09 8.03
CA ALA A 128 12.84 -11.03 8.11
C ALA A 128 13.36 -10.14 9.26
N THR A 129 12.62 -9.08 9.60
CA THR A 129 13.10 -8.05 10.55
C THR A 129 12.38 -8.05 11.91
N GLY A 130 11.27 -8.76 12.02
CA GLY A 130 10.36 -8.71 13.17
C GLY A 130 9.68 -7.36 13.36
N ARG A 131 9.68 -6.49 12.33
CA ARG A 131 9.13 -5.13 12.40
C ARG A 131 8.27 -4.85 11.16
N PRO A 132 7.04 -4.33 11.34
CA PRO A 132 6.22 -3.96 10.21
C PRO A 132 6.88 -2.83 9.40
N PRO A 133 6.98 -2.94 8.07
CA PRO A 133 7.63 -1.95 7.22
C PRO A 133 6.78 -0.70 7.04
N GLY A 134 7.40 0.33 6.43
CA GLY A 134 6.69 1.55 6.09
C GLY A 134 6.34 2.44 7.29
N GLU A 135 5.63 3.52 7.00
CA GLU A 135 5.24 4.53 7.98
C GLU A 135 3.73 4.50 8.24
N ARG A 136 3.34 4.56 9.52
CA ARG A 136 1.92 4.59 9.89
C ARG A 136 1.31 5.95 9.56
N VAL A 137 0.16 5.92 8.90
CA VAL A 137 -0.67 7.11 8.70
C VAL A 137 -1.18 7.60 10.07
N GLY A 138 -1.19 8.92 10.28
CA GLY A 138 -1.71 9.53 11.51
C GLY A 138 -0.76 9.54 12.72
N ARG A 139 0.40 8.86 12.67
CA ARG A 139 1.44 8.96 13.71
C ARG A 139 2.65 9.73 13.16
N PRO A 140 3.13 10.81 13.80
CA PRO A 140 4.30 11.53 13.30
C PRO A 140 5.51 10.59 13.23
N ARG A 141 6.30 10.73 12.15
CA ARG A 141 7.57 10.01 11.97
C ARG A 141 8.40 10.12 13.24
N ARG A 142 8.74 8.98 13.84
CA ARG A 142 9.74 8.93 14.91
C ARG A 142 11.08 9.33 14.28
N ARG A 143 11.50 10.60 14.44
CA ARG A 143 12.78 11.09 13.92
C ARG A 143 13.89 10.22 14.51
N THR A 144 14.62 9.50 13.67
CA THR A 144 15.90 8.90 14.06
C THR A 144 16.83 10.02 14.49
N PRO A 145 17.54 9.91 15.64
CA PRO A 145 18.52 10.92 16.01
C PRO A 145 19.58 10.99 14.91
N ARG A 146 19.78 12.17 14.31
CA ARG A 146 20.96 12.40 13.47
C ARG A 146 22.18 12.16 14.36
N LYS A 147 23.03 11.18 14.02
CA LYS A 147 24.36 11.05 14.63
C LYS A 147 25.04 12.41 14.49
N GLY A 148 25.26 13.07 15.63
CA GLY A 148 25.93 14.36 15.69
C GLY A 148 27.28 14.25 15.00
N LYS A 149 27.54 15.18 14.09
CA LYS A 149 28.86 15.46 13.53
C LYS A 149 29.71 15.90 14.73
N LYS A 150 30.64 15.05 15.18
CA LYS A 150 31.66 15.46 16.15
C LYS A 150 32.48 16.57 15.48
N ALA A 151 32.46 17.76 16.08
CA ALA A 151 33.44 18.81 15.90
C ALA A 151 34.30 18.84 17.17
#